data_AF-H9FMC7-F1
#
_entry.id   AF-H9FMC7-F1
#
_cell.length_a   1.000
_cell.length_b   1.000
_cell.length_c   1.000
_cell.angle_alpha   90.00
_cell.angle_beta   90.00
_cell.angle_gamma   90.00
#
_symmetry.space_group_name_H-M   'P 1'
#
loop_
_entity.id
_entity.type
_entity.pdbx_description
1 polymer ?
#
loop_
_entity_poly.entity_id
_entity_poly.type
_entity_poly.pdbx_seq_one_letter_code
_entity_poly.pdbx_strand_id
1 'polypeptide(L)'
;TIRVPRSGDRVYKNECAFSYDSPNSEGGLYVCMNTFLAFGREHVERHFRKTGQSVYMHLKRHVREKVRGASGGALPKRRNSKIFLDLDTDDDLNSDDYEYEDEAKLVIFPDHYEIALPNIEELPALVTIACDAVLSSKSPYRKQDPDTWENELPVSKYANNLTQLDNGVRIPPSGWKCARCDLRENLWLNLTDGSVLCGKWFFDSSGGNGHALEHYRDMGYPLAVKLGTITP
;
A
#
# COMPACT_ATOMS: atom_id res chain seq x y z
N THR A 1 -4.60 15.96 24.07
CA THR A 1 -3.32 15.32 24.48
C THR A 1 -2.63 14.76 23.25
N ILE A 2 -1.31 14.56 23.25
CA ILE A 2 -0.55 14.02 22.11
C ILE A 2 0.06 12.67 22.53
N ARG A 3 -0.07 11.66 21.67
CA ARG A 3 0.45 10.31 21.86
C ARG A 3 1.36 9.94 20.69
N VAL A 4 2.46 9.24 20.97
CA VAL A 4 3.32 8.67 19.93
C VAL A 4 2.77 7.28 19.53
N PRO A 5 2.47 7.03 18.25
CA PRO A 5 2.06 5.69 17.77
C PRO A 5 3.08 4.61 18.13
N ARG A 6 2.60 3.44 18.55
CA ARG A 6 3.41 2.23 18.80
C ARG A 6 3.13 1.17 17.73
N SER A 7 3.95 0.13 17.65
CA SER A 7 3.85 -0.93 16.62
C SER A 7 2.50 -1.68 16.53
N GLY A 8 1.63 -1.58 17.53
CA GLY A 8 0.27 -2.15 17.50
C GLY A 8 -0.85 -1.12 17.28
N ASP A 9 -0.54 0.18 17.26
CA ASP A 9 -1.52 1.23 17.01
C ASP A 9 -1.83 1.32 15.51
N ARG A 10 -3.12 1.48 15.19
CA ARG A 10 -3.58 1.70 13.82
C ARG A 10 -3.72 3.19 13.60
N VAL A 11 -3.00 3.71 12.60
CA VAL A 11 -3.03 5.13 12.24
C VAL A 11 -3.79 5.30 10.94
N TYR A 12 -4.98 5.87 11.02
CA TYR A 12 -5.86 6.09 9.88
C TYR A 12 -5.49 7.43 9.24
N LYS A 13 -4.78 7.39 8.10
CA LYS A 13 -4.34 8.59 7.37
C LYS A 13 -4.80 8.67 5.90
N ASN A 14 -5.59 7.70 5.44
CA ASN A 14 -6.04 7.63 4.04
C ASN A 14 -7.47 8.15 3.85
N GLU A 15 -8.35 7.94 4.83
CA GLU A 15 -9.78 8.20 4.68
C GLU A 15 -10.39 8.64 6.01
N CYS A 16 -11.42 9.49 5.95
CA CYS A 16 -12.20 9.94 7.07
C CYS A 16 -13.05 8.80 7.67
N ALA A 17 -13.18 8.77 8.99
CA ALA A 17 -14.00 7.79 9.69
C ALA A 17 -15.52 7.90 9.42
N PHE A 18 -15.98 8.99 8.81
CA PHE A 18 -17.41 9.29 8.57
C PHE A 18 -17.76 9.63 7.12
N SER A 19 -16.78 9.83 6.25
CA SER A 19 -16.94 10.23 4.85
C SER A 19 -15.81 9.66 4.01
N TYR A 20 -15.92 9.75 2.69
CA TYR A 20 -14.83 9.38 1.77
C TYR A 20 -13.78 10.48 1.59
N ASP A 21 -13.71 11.44 2.52
CA ASP A 21 -12.69 12.48 2.46
C ASP A 21 -11.31 11.85 2.67
N SER A 22 -10.37 12.19 1.79
CA SER A 22 -8.98 11.76 1.83
C SER A 22 -8.06 12.99 1.83
N PRO A 23 -6.73 12.81 1.94
CA PRO A 23 -5.80 13.91 1.78
C PRO A 23 -5.90 14.62 0.42
N ASN A 24 -6.46 13.96 -0.60
CA ASN A 24 -6.69 14.53 -1.93
C ASN A 24 -7.94 15.43 -1.98
N SER A 25 -8.83 15.34 -1.00
CA SER A 25 -10.02 16.19 -0.93
C SER A 25 -9.65 17.64 -0.67
N GLU A 26 -10.50 18.59 -1.10
CA GLU A 26 -10.29 20.04 -0.89
C GLU A 26 -10.05 20.40 0.59
N GLY A 27 -10.73 19.67 1.47
CA GLY A 27 -10.65 19.72 2.93
C GLY A 27 -9.33 19.26 3.54
N GLY A 28 -8.60 18.38 2.84
CA GLY A 28 -7.60 17.50 3.44
C GLY A 28 -8.19 16.60 4.53
N LEU A 29 -7.31 15.98 5.31
CA LEU A 29 -7.65 15.02 6.33
C LEU A 29 -7.01 15.37 7.68
N TYR A 30 -7.79 15.34 8.76
CA TYR A 30 -7.34 15.67 10.11
C TYR A 30 -7.19 14.39 10.94
N VAL A 31 -5.95 13.98 11.20
CA VAL A 31 -5.62 12.82 12.03
C VAL A 31 -5.49 13.26 13.48
N CYS A 32 -6.28 12.70 14.39
CA CYS A 32 -6.17 13.01 15.82
C CYS A 32 -4.84 12.51 16.39
N MET A 33 -4.06 13.40 17.02
CA MET A 33 -2.75 13.06 17.60
C MET A 33 -2.81 12.20 18.88
N ASN A 34 -4.01 11.82 19.33
CA ASN A 34 -4.22 10.95 20.48
C ASN A 34 -4.76 9.57 20.08
N THR A 35 -5.85 9.54 19.30
CA THR A 35 -6.56 8.31 18.91
C THR A 35 -6.13 7.76 17.55
N PHE A 36 -5.45 8.58 16.74
CA PHE A 36 -5.02 8.27 15.38
C PHE A 36 -6.16 7.96 14.39
N LEU A 37 -7.37 8.42 14.72
CA LEU A 37 -8.50 8.44 13.80
C LEU A 37 -8.43 9.67 12.89
N ALA A 38 -8.82 9.51 11.64
CA ALA A 38 -8.90 10.57 10.65
C ALA A 38 -10.32 11.12 10.49
N PHE A 39 -10.42 12.42 10.28
CA PHE A 39 -11.68 13.14 10.05
C PHE A 39 -11.52 14.15 8.93
N GLY A 40 -12.50 14.25 8.03
CA GLY A 40 -12.58 15.34 7.07
C GLY A 40 -12.88 16.67 7.75
N ARG A 41 -12.75 17.78 6.99
CA ARG A 41 -12.96 19.15 7.49
C ARG A 41 -14.32 19.34 8.18
N GLU A 42 -15.38 18.72 7.67
CA GLU A 42 -16.73 18.84 8.24
C GLU A 42 -16.93 18.00 9.52
N HIS A 43 -16.04 17.03 9.77
CA HIS A 43 -16.20 16.03 10.82
C HIS A 43 -15.25 16.24 12.01
N VAL A 44 -14.12 16.89 11.82
CA VAL A 44 -13.11 17.12 12.87
C VAL A 44 -13.67 17.92 14.05
N GLU A 45 -14.48 18.94 13.78
CA GLU A 45 -15.05 19.79 14.83
C GLU A 45 -16.04 19.00 15.71
N ARG A 46 -16.80 18.08 15.10
CA ARG A 46 -17.68 17.15 15.83
C ARG A 46 -16.88 16.24 16.76
N HIS A 47 -15.73 15.73 16.31
CA HIS A 47 -14.85 14.91 17.13
C HIS A 47 -14.25 15.72 18.31
N PHE A 48 -13.77 16.94 18.06
CA PHE A 48 -13.29 17.85 19.10
C PHE A 48 -14.36 18.10 20.16
N ARG A 49 -15.58 18.52 19.76
CA ARG A 49 -16.69 18.79 20.70
C ARG A 49 -17.07 17.58 21.55
N LYS A 50 -17.01 16.36 20.99
CA LYS A 50 -17.39 15.13 21.70
C LYS A 50 -16.31 14.58 22.64
N THR A 51 -15.04 14.68 22.24
CA THR A 51 -13.93 14.00 22.93
C THR A 51 -13.01 14.94 23.70
N GLY A 52 -13.10 16.25 23.45
CA GLY A 52 -12.18 17.25 23.97
C GLY A 52 -10.79 17.22 23.34
N GLN A 53 -10.55 16.38 22.32
CA GLN A 53 -9.23 16.32 21.66
C GLN A 53 -9.02 17.52 20.76
N SER A 54 -8.02 18.34 21.05
CA SER A 54 -7.77 19.62 20.37
C SER A 54 -6.66 19.57 19.32
N VAL A 55 -5.79 18.56 19.33
CA VAL A 55 -4.60 18.53 18.47
C VAL A 55 -4.76 17.50 17.36
N TYR A 56 -4.65 17.96 16.12
CA TYR A 56 -4.77 17.15 14.92
C TYR A 56 -3.62 17.41 13.97
N MET A 57 -3.20 16.39 13.24
CA MET A 57 -2.31 16.54 12.09
C MET A 57 -3.16 16.62 10.83
N HIS A 58 -3.13 17.78 10.18
CA HIS A 58 -3.78 17.99 8.90
C HIS A 58 -2.87 17.57 7.76
N LEU A 59 -3.40 16.73 6.87
CA LEU A 59 -2.74 16.15 5.73
C LEU A 59 -3.46 16.57 4.46
N LYS A 60 -2.73 17.12 3.51
CA LYS A 60 -3.27 17.54 2.23
C LYS A 60 -2.30 17.23 1.10
N ARG A 61 -2.81 16.65 0.02
CA ARG A 61 -2.08 16.39 -1.23
C ARG A 61 -2.59 17.35 -2.29
N HIS A 62 -1.68 18.13 -2.87
CA HIS A 62 -1.97 19.00 -4.00
C HIS A 62 -1.53 18.31 -5.28
N VAL A 63 -2.45 18.19 -6.24
CA VAL A 63 -2.18 17.61 -7.56
C VAL A 63 -1.96 18.75 -8.56
N ARG A 64 -0.83 18.76 -9.26
CA ARG A 64 -0.53 19.69 -10.35
C ARG A 64 -0.32 18.93 -11.65
N GLU A 65 -0.95 19.37 -12.73
CA GLU A 65 -0.71 18.83 -14.07
C GLU A 65 0.65 19.35 -14.59
N LYS A 66 1.52 18.46 -15.07
CA LYS A 66 2.78 18.86 -15.70
C LYS A 66 2.47 19.53 -17.03
N VAL A 67 2.97 20.75 -17.23
CA VAL A 67 2.86 21.45 -18.52
C VAL A 67 3.64 20.64 -19.56
N ARG A 68 2.94 19.95 -20.46
CA ARG A 68 3.52 19.25 -21.62
C ARG A 68 4.11 20.28 -22.59
N GLY A 69 5.39 20.63 -22.42
CA GLY A 69 5.99 21.70 -23.22
C GLY A 69 7.50 21.89 -23.17
N ALA A 70 8.29 20.95 -22.65
CA ALA A 70 9.75 21.03 -22.79
C ALA A 70 10.37 19.63 -22.92
N SER A 71 10.49 19.18 -24.17
CA SER A 71 11.42 18.12 -24.56
C SER A 71 12.85 18.59 -24.24
N GLY A 72 13.32 18.25 -23.06
CA GLY A 72 14.70 18.46 -22.63
C GLY A 72 14.99 17.50 -21.50
N GLY A 73 15.70 16.41 -21.81
CA GLY A 73 16.03 15.32 -20.89
C GLY A 73 16.77 15.79 -19.64
N ALA A 74 16.02 16.23 -18.64
CA ALA A 74 16.47 16.48 -17.30
C ALA A 74 15.60 15.65 -16.36
N LEU A 75 16.24 14.77 -15.59
CA LEU A 75 15.61 14.02 -14.51
C LEU A 75 14.71 14.95 -13.69
N PRO A 76 13.49 14.52 -13.31
CA PRO A 76 12.60 15.35 -12.51
C PRO A 76 13.32 15.70 -11.20
N LYS A 77 13.68 16.98 -11.06
CA LYS A 77 14.18 17.54 -9.82
C LYS A 77 13.02 17.45 -8.82
N ARG A 78 13.03 16.40 -7.99
CA ARG A 78 12.30 16.35 -6.72
C ARG A 78 12.71 17.58 -5.90
N ARG A 79 12.00 18.68 -6.07
CA ARG A 79 12.08 19.87 -5.22
C ARG A 79 10.83 19.86 -4.37
N ASN A 80 10.91 19.14 -3.25
CA ASN A 80 10.89 19.72 -1.92
C ASN A 80 11.13 18.60 -0.90
N SER A 81 12.03 18.90 0.02
CA SER A 81 12.69 17.95 0.91
C SER A 81 11.84 17.67 2.15
N LYS A 82 11.66 16.38 2.46
CA LYS A 82 11.50 15.80 3.82
C LYS A 82 10.10 15.62 4.43
N ILE A 83 9.03 15.48 3.66
CA ILE A 83 7.80 14.83 4.17
C ILE A 83 7.39 13.72 3.19
N PHE A 84 7.75 12.48 3.50
CA PHE A 84 7.19 11.32 2.80
C PHE A 84 5.92 10.92 3.53
N LEU A 85 4.82 11.47 3.05
CA LEU A 85 3.49 10.98 3.34
C LEU A 85 3.30 9.68 2.56
N ASP A 86 3.47 8.54 3.24
CA ASP A 86 3.10 7.22 2.72
C ASP A 86 1.56 7.14 2.67
N LEU A 87 0.98 7.97 1.79
CA LEU A 87 -0.43 8.00 1.44
C LEU A 87 -0.55 7.23 0.13
N ASP A 88 -1.30 6.13 0.18
CA ASP A 88 -1.48 5.22 -0.95
C ASP A 88 -1.90 6.03 -2.19
N THR A 89 -1.07 5.99 -3.22
CA THR A 89 -1.40 6.49 -4.55
C THR A 89 -2.20 5.37 -5.22
N ASP A 90 -3.43 5.64 -5.67
CA ASP A 90 -4.08 4.76 -6.63
C ASP A 90 -3.17 4.67 -7.86
N ASP A 91 -2.61 3.49 -8.11
CA ASP A 91 -1.65 3.18 -9.18
C ASP A 91 -2.29 3.24 -10.59
N ASP A 92 -3.56 3.65 -10.68
CA ASP A 92 -4.37 3.62 -11.91
C ASP A 92 -4.28 4.91 -12.76
N LEU A 93 -3.57 5.94 -12.29
CA LEU A 93 -3.40 7.20 -13.02
C LEU A 93 -1.96 7.34 -13.47
N ASN A 94 -1.74 7.34 -14.80
CA ASN A 94 -0.47 7.65 -15.48
C ASN A 94 0.36 8.68 -14.69
N SER A 95 1.28 8.17 -13.86
CA SER A 95 2.08 8.97 -12.92
C SER A 95 3.00 9.98 -13.63
N ASP A 96 3.13 9.88 -14.96
CA ASP A 96 3.99 10.75 -15.75
C ASP A 96 3.40 12.14 -16.00
N ASP A 97 2.08 12.32 -15.94
CA ASP A 97 1.44 13.61 -16.26
C ASP A 97 1.19 14.52 -15.03
N TYR A 98 1.31 13.99 -13.81
CA TYR A 98 0.97 14.72 -12.59
C TYR A 98 2.17 14.86 -11.64
N GLU A 99 2.26 16.01 -10.98
CA GLU A 99 3.17 16.30 -9.88
C GLU A 99 2.35 16.40 -8.59
N TYR A 100 2.74 15.63 -7.58
CA TYR A 100 2.09 15.60 -6.27
C TYR A 100 2.94 16.36 -5.26
N GLU A 101 2.33 17.33 -4.56
CA GLU A 101 2.95 18.06 -3.46
C GLU A 101 2.17 17.78 -2.17
N ASP A 102 2.83 17.11 -1.23
CA ASP A 102 2.25 16.72 0.05
C ASP A 102 2.56 17.75 1.14
N GLU A 103 1.53 18.18 1.85
CA GLU A 103 1.56 19.18 2.89
C GLU A 103 1.07 18.57 4.21
N ALA A 104 1.85 18.73 5.28
CA ALA A 104 1.48 18.34 6.64
C ALA A 104 1.53 19.56 7.58
N LYS A 105 0.50 19.71 8.42
CA LYS A 105 0.41 20.76 9.43
C LYS A 105 -0.10 20.19 10.75
N LEU A 106 0.31 20.78 11.85
CA LEU A 106 -0.36 20.59 13.14
C LEU A 106 -1.44 21.66 13.29
N VAL A 107 -2.68 21.25 13.58
CA VAL A 107 -3.82 22.15 13.78
C VAL A 107 -4.35 22.00 15.19
N ILE A 108 -4.48 23.12 15.90
CA ILE A 108 -4.91 23.17 17.30
C ILE A 108 -6.27 23.88 17.40
N PHE A 109 -7.27 23.14 17.88
CA PHE A 109 -8.62 23.63 18.17
C PHE A 109 -8.71 24.24 19.58
N PRO A 110 -9.62 25.21 19.81
CA PRO A 110 -10.67 25.68 18.90
C PRO A 110 -10.24 26.77 17.92
N ASP A 111 -9.10 27.41 18.12
CA ASP A 111 -8.69 28.59 17.35
C ASP A 111 -8.15 28.28 15.94
N HIS A 112 -8.09 27.00 15.58
CA HIS A 112 -7.53 26.50 14.31
C HIS A 112 -6.11 27.01 14.06
N TYR A 113 -5.29 27.07 15.12
CA TYR A 113 -3.91 27.51 15.00
C TYR A 113 -3.10 26.46 14.23
N GLU A 114 -2.53 26.86 13.09
CA GLU A 114 -1.79 25.98 12.19
C GLU A 114 -0.28 26.15 12.33
N ILE A 115 0.45 25.05 12.46
CA ILE A 115 1.91 25.00 12.47
C ILE A 115 2.34 24.10 11.31
N ALA A 116 2.99 24.67 10.29
CA ALA A 116 3.51 23.90 9.16
C ALA A 116 4.63 22.96 9.60
N LEU A 117 4.69 21.74 9.04
CA LEU A 117 5.77 20.80 9.26
C LEU A 117 6.68 20.72 8.03
N PRO A 118 7.99 20.39 8.17
CA PRO A 118 8.71 20.21 9.42
C PRO A 118 9.10 21.55 10.07
N ASN A 119 8.70 21.79 11.33
CA ASN A 119 9.13 22.96 12.10
C ASN A 119 10.08 22.51 13.22
N ILE A 120 11.38 22.48 12.90
CA ILE A 120 12.45 21.86 13.71
C ILE A 120 12.81 22.70 14.94
N GLU A 121 12.52 24.01 14.95
CA GLU A 121 13.02 24.92 15.98
C GLU A 121 11.99 25.28 17.08
N GLU A 122 10.68 25.10 16.84
CA GLU A 122 9.64 25.63 17.73
C GLU A 122 8.78 24.58 18.44
N LEU A 123 8.88 23.30 18.05
CA LEU A 123 8.05 22.24 18.63
C LEU A 123 8.78 21.44 19.71
N PRO A 124 8.12 21.11 20.84
CA PRO A 124 8.70 20.20 21.82
C PRO A 124 9.07 18.86 21.18
N ALA A 125 10.20 18.27 21.59
CA ALA A 125 10.72 17.03 21.00
C ALA A 125 9.68 15.90 20.92
N LEU A 126 8.81 15.77 21.94
CA LEU A 126 7.74 14.76 21.95
C LEU A 126 6.73 14.96 20.81
N VAL A 127 6.42 16.21 20.46
CA VAL A 127 5.48 16.55 19.38
C VAL A 127 6.12 16.20 18.04
N THR A 128 7.38 16.57 17.84
CA THR A 128 8.13 16.22 16.62
C THR A 128 8.20 14.71 16.42
N ILE A 129 8.56 13.95 17.46
CA ILE A 129 8.59 12.48 17.42
C ILE A 129 7.21 11.91 17.11
N ALA A 130 6.14 12.46 17.70
CA ALA A 130 4.78 12.00 17.43
C ALA A 130 4.38 12.27 15.98
N CYS A 131 4.66 13.47 15.45
CA CYS A 131 4.38 13.81 14.05
C CYS A 131 5.12 12.87 13.09
N ASP A 132 6.43 12.70 13.28
CA ASP A 132 7.24 11.81 12.45
C ASP A 132 6.74 10.36 12.51
N ALA A 133 6.34 9.88 13.70
CA ALA A 133 5.78 8.55 13.87
C ALA A 133 4.40 8.39 13.20
N VAL A 134 3.55 9.41 13.21
CA VAL A 134 2.25 9.37 12.50
C VAL A 134 2.48 9.40 10.99
N LEU A 135 3.39 10.24 10.49
CA LEU A 135 3.70 10.33 9.05
C LEU A 135 4.27 9.01 8.51
N SER A 136 5.20 8.40 9.25
CA SER A 136 5.86 7.14 8.89
C SER A 136 5.07 5.86 9.19
N SER A 137 3.96 5.96 9.93
CA SER A 137 3.11 4.80 10.22
C SER A 137 2.52 4.18 8.95
N LYS A 138 2.37 2.86 8.90
CA LYS A 138 1.76 2.18 7.75
C LYS A 138 0.24 2.30 7.81
N SER A 139 -0.41 2.47 6.65
CA SER A 139 -1.87 2.49 6.58
C SER A 139 -2.47 1.14 7.03
N PRO A 140 -3.50 1.13 7.89
CA PRO A 140 -4.20 -0.08 8.29
C PRO A 140 -5.03 -0.69 7.16
N TYR A 141 -5.28 0.06 6.08
CA TYR A 141 -5.99 -0.41 4.89
C TYR A 141 -5.07 -1.08 3.86
N ARG A 142 -3.75 -0.97 4.05
CA ARG A 142 -2.77 -1.69 3.25
C ARG A 142 -2.99 -3.18 3.50
N LYS A 143 -3.70 -3.84 2.58
CA LYS A 143 -3.51 -5.29 2.35
C LYS A 143 -2.00 -5.47 2.25
N GLN A 144 -1.46 -6.51 2.88
CA GLN A 144 -0.04 -6.83 2.69
C GLN A 144 0.18 -7.09 1.20
N ASP A 145 0.48 -6.05 0.43
CA ASP A 145 1.13 -6.20 -0.86
C ASP A 145 2.55 -6.63 -0.51
N PRO A 146 2.91 -7.90 -0.79
CA PRO A 146 4.27 -8.36 -0.58
C PRO A 146 5.17 -7.45 -1.39
N ASP A 147 6.16 -6.85 -0.72
CA ASP A 147 7.19 -5.96 -1.28
C ASP A 147 7.23 -5.98 -2.81
N THR A 148 6.64 -4.95 -3.42
CA THR A 148 6.74 -4.66 -4.84
C THR A 148 8.20 -4.32 -5.12
N TRP A 149 9.05 -5.34 -5.25
CA TRP A 149 10.32 -5.20 -5.93
C TRP A 149 9.99 -4.88 -7.38
N GLU A 150 10.01 -3.59 -7.73
CA GLU A 150 10.08 -3.07 -9.09
C GLU A 150 11.42 -3.47 -9.73
N ASN A 151 11.58 -4.76 -10.01
CA ASN A 151 12.45 -5.19 -11.09
C ASN A 151 11.52 -5.63 -12.20
N GLU A 152 11.64 -5.03 -13.38
CA GLU A 152 11.09 -5.61 -14.61
C GLU A 152 11.50 -7.09 -14.62
N LEU A 153 10.51 -7.98 -14.45
CA LEU A 153 10.79 -9.40 -14.33
C LEU A 153 11.39 -9.85 -15.67
N PRO A 154 12.65 -10.32 -15.70
CA PRO A 154 13.26 -10.74 -16.94
C PRO A 154 12.50 -11.94 -17.50
N VAL A 155 12.36 -11.99 -18.82
CA VAL A 155 11.71 -13.11 -19.50
C VAL A 155 12.44 -14.41 -19.15
N SER A 156 11.69 -15.41 -18.72
CA SER A 156 12.26 -16.71 -18.38
C SER A 156 12.95 -17.35 -19.59
N LYS A 157 14.14 -17.92 -19.39
CA LYS A 157 14.87 -18.70 -20.41
C LYS A 157 14.06 -19.89 -20.97
N TYR A 158 13.04 -20.34 -20.25
CA TYR A 158 12.15 -21.43 -20.68
C TYR A 158 10.92 -20.96 -21.43
N ALA A 159 10.59 -19.66 -21.43
CA ALA A 159 9.31 -19.15 -21.94
C ALA A 159 9.07 -19.50 -23.42
N ASN A 160 10.08 -19.36 -24.27
CA ASN A 160 9.95 -19.60 -25.72
C ASN A 160 9.93 -21.08 -26.12
N ASN A 161 10.51 -21.95 -25.29
CA ASN A 161 10.74 -23.36 -25.62
C ASN A 161 10.02 -24.31 -24.65
N LEU A 162 9.05 -23.80 -23.88
CA LEU A 162 8.33 -24.61 -22.92
C LEU A 162 7.48 -25.63 -23.67
N THR A 163 7.75 -26.92 -23.45
CA THR A 163 6.90 -27.99 -23.97
C THR A 163 5.66 -28.10 -23.09
N GLN A 164 4.49 -28.10 -23.71
CA GLN A 164 3.21 -28.37 -23.05
C GLN A 164 2.70 -29.73 -23.51
N LEU A 165 2.33 -30.58 -22.56
CA LEU A 165 1.88 -31.95 -22.81
C LEU A 165 0.38 -31.96 -23.14
N ASP A 166 0.01 -32.69 -24.19
CA ASP A 166 -1.39 -32.99 -24.48
C ASP A 166 -1.84 -34.23 -23.68
N ASN A 167 -2.24 -33.98 -22.43
CA ASN A 167 -2.68 -35.01 -21.48
C ASN A 167 -4.19 -34.94 -21.16
N GLY A 168 -4.95 -34.14 -21.92
CA GLY A 168 -6.40 -33.99 -21.77
C GLY A 168 -6.87 -33.27 -20.51
N VAL A 169 -5.96 -32.68 -19.71
CA VAL A 169 -6.32 -31.93 -18.50
C VAL A 169 -7.01 -30.61 -18.86
N ARG A 170 -8.20 -30.37 -18.29
CA ARG A 170 -8.93 -29.09 -18.41
C ARG A 170 -9.01 -28.39 -17.07
N ILE A 171 -8.43 -27.20 -16.99
CA ILE A 171 -8.42 -26.39 -15.77
C ILE A 171 -9.71 -25.55 -15.70
N PRO A 172 -10.54 -25.69 -14.65
CA PRO A 172 -11.73 -24.86 -14.48
C PRO A 172 -11.33 -23.40 -14.15
N PRO A 173 -12.23 -22.42 -14.31
CA PRO A 173 -11.95 -21.02 -13.99
C PRO A 173 -11.95 -20.70 -12.48
N SER A 174 -12.40 -21.64 -11.63
CA SER A 174 -12.42 -21.48 -10.17
C SER A 174 -12.54 -22.83 -9.46
N GLY A 175 -12.49 -22.84 -8.14
CA GLY A 175 -12.74 -24.04 -7.32
C GLY A 175 -11.56 -25.01 -7.26
N TRP A 176 -10.34 -24.52 -7.51
CA TRP A 176 -9.14 -25.36 -7.53
C TRP A 176 -8.79 -25.91 -6.14
N LYS A 177 -8.15 -27.07 -6.16
CA LYS A 177 -7.64 -27.77 -4.99
C LYS A 177 -6.27 -28.38 -5.34
N CYS A 178 -5.36 -28.42 -4.39
CA CYS A 178 -4.10 -29.14 -4.58
C CYS A 178 -4.36 -30.63 -4.90
N ALA A 179 -3.65 -31.18 -5.88
CA ALA A 179 -3.77 -32.58 -6.24
C ALA A 179 -3.23 -33.56 -5.16
N ARG A 180 -2.37 -33.08 -4.24
CA ARG A 180 -1.71 -33.89 -3.19
C ARG A 180 -2.22 -33.61 -1.76
N CYS A 181 -3.02 -32.56 -1.53
CA CYS A 181 -3.59 -32.26 -0.20
C CYS A 181 -4.89 -31.44 -0.27
N ASP A 182 -5.43 -31.05 0.90
CA ASP A 182 -6.71 -30.35 1.00
C ASP A 182 -6.66 -28.83 0.84
N LEU A 183 -5.48 -28.27 0.56
CA LEU A 183 -5.32 -26.82 0.39
C LEU A 183 -6.06 -26.32 -0.86
N ARG A 184 -6.75 -25.19 -0.70
CA ARG A 184 -7.50 -24.48 -1.74
C ARG A 184 -6.93 -23.10 -2.06
N GLU A 185 -5.92 -22.68 -1.33
CA GLU A 185 -5.26 -21.38 -1.45
C GLU A 185 -3.76 -21.57 -1.72
N ASN A 186 -3.10 -20.53 -2.23
CA ASN A 186 -1.69 -20.56 -2.63
C ASN A 186 -1.40 -21.74 -3.59
N LEU A 187 -2.22 -21.86 -4.64
CA LEU A 187 -2.12 -22.91 -5.65
C LEU A 187 -1.35 -22.43 -6.87
N TRP A 188 -0.54 -23.33 -7.42
CA TRP A 188 0.33 -23.12 -8.56
C TRP A 188 -0.04 -24.13 -9.64
N LEU A 189 -0.34 -23.63 -10.84
CA LEU A 189 -0.61 -24.41 -12.03
C LEU A 189 0.69 -24.56 -12.82
N ASN A 190 1.18 -25.78 -12.99
CA ASN A 190 2.34 -26.03 -13.84
C ASN A 190 1.95 -25.90 -15.33
N LEU A 191 2.75 -25.15 -16.09
CA LEU A 191 2.45 -24.84 -17.48
C LEU A 191 2.78 -25.99 -18.45
N THR A 192 3.54 -26.99 -18.03
CA THR A 192 3.91 -28.14 -18.87
C THR A 192 2.85 -29.23 -18.85
N ASP A 193 2.30 -29.59 -17.69
CA ASP A 193 1.40 -30.74 -17.54
C ASP A 193 0.03 -30.41 -16.94
N GLY A 194 -0.22 -29.14 -16.58
CA GLY A 194 -1.49 -28.72 -16.01
C GLY A 194 -1.71 -29.17 -14.56
N SER A 195 -0.68 -29.65 -13.85
CA SER A 195 -0.79 -30.03 -12.44
C SER A 195 -1.08 -28.81 -11.55
N VAL A 196 -2.04 -28.94 -10.62
CA VAL A 196 -2.39 -27.90 -9.64
C VAL A 196 -1.91 -28.31 -8.25
N LEU A 197 -0.94 -27.57 -7.71
CA LEU A 197 -0.23 -27.95 -6.49
C LEU A 197 -0.04 -26.76 -5.54
N CYS A 198 -0.03 -27.00 -4.23
CA CYS A 198 0.16 -25.93 -3.25
C CYS A 198 1.62 -25.44 -3.21
N GLY A 199 1.78 -24.14 -2.96
CA GLY A 199 3.07 -23.45 -2.86
C GLY A 199 3.86 -23.84 -1.61
N LYS A 200 5.02 -23.19 -1.43
CA LYS A 200 5.93 -23.43 -0.31
C LYS A 200 5.32 -23.05 1.04
N TRP A 201 5.85 -23.68 2.09
CA TRP A 201 5.54 -23.32 3.47
C TRP A 201 6.22 -21.99 3.82
N PHE A 202 5.49 -21.15 4.56
CA PHE A 202 5.96 -19.90 5.11
C PHE A 202 5.77 -19.94 6.64
N PHE A 203 6.65 -19.27 7.37
CA PHE A 203 6.69 -19.30 8.84
C PHE A 203 5.43 -18.72 9.51
N ASP A 204 4.67 -17.91 8.79
CA ASP A 204 3.47 -17.20 9.25
C ASP A 204 2.17 -18.02 9.12
N SER A 205 2.25 -19.35 8.99
CA SER A 205 1.10 -20.27 8.84
C SER A 205 0.20 -20.05 7.62
N SER A 206 0.54 -19.10 6.74
CA SER A 206 -0.18 -18.79 5.49
C SER A 206 0.36 -19.56 4.26
N GLY A 207 1.37 -20.41 4.46
CA GLY A 207 2.03 -21.16 3.41
C GLY A 207 1.37 -22.48 3.02
N GLY A 208 1.79 -23.03 1.87
CA GLY A 208 1.39 -24.37 1.44
C GLY A 208 2.36 -25.46 1.90
N ASN A 209 2.17 -26.70 1.45
CA ASN A 209 3.00 -27.85 1.83
C ASN A 209 4.21 -28.09 0.91
N GLY A 210 4.45 -27.21 -0.08
CA GLY A 210 5.59 -27.31 -0.99
C GLY A 210 5.44 -28.32 -2.14
N HIS A 211 4.25 -28.88 -2.37
CA HIS A 211 4.02 -29.87 -3.42
C HIS A 211 4.37 -29.38 -4.83
N ALA A 212 4.19 -28.08 -5.14
CA ALA A 212 4.60 -27.53 -6.43
C ALA A 212 6.12 -27.61 -6.66
N LEU A 213 6.91 -27.41 -5.60
CA LEU A 213 8.37 -27.50 -5.66
C LEU A 213 8.84 -28.95 -5.73
N GLU A 214 8.19 -29.85 -4.99
CA GLU A 214 8.45 -31.28 -5.06
C GLU A 214 8.19 -31.81 -6.47
N HIS A 215 7.06 -31.43 -7.07
CA HIS A 215 6.73 -31.80 -8.45
C HIS A 215 7.75 -31.28 -9.48
N TYR A 216 8.26 -30.05 -9.29
CA TYR A 216 9.36 -29.55 -10.11
C TYR A 216 10.62 -30.42 -9.96
N ARG A 217 10.95 -30.89 -8.75
CA ARG A 217 12.11 -31.77 -8.52
C ARG A 217 11.92 -33.15 -9.16
N ASP A 218 10.70 -33.68 -9.15
CA ASP A 218 10.38 -34.99 -9.72
C ASP A 218 10.37 -34.97 -11.26
N MET A 219 9.73 -33.96 -11.85
CA MET A 219 9.43 -33.91 -13.30
C MET A 219 10.36 -32.97 -14.09
N GLY A 220 11.00 -32.01 -13.43
CA GLY A 220 11.83 -31.00 -14.07
C GLY A 220 11.05 -29.88 -14.79
N TYR A 221 9.74 -29.79 -14.61
CA TYR A 221 8.88 -28.82 -15.32
C TYR A 221 8.99 -27.40 -14.75
N PRO A 222 9.61 -26.45 -15.45
CA PRO A 222 10.25 -25.29 -14.83
C PRO A 222 9.32 -24.10 -14.55
N LEU A 223 8.15 -24.04 -15.19
CA LEU A 223 7.27 -22.87 -15.12
C LEU A 223 5.90 -23.22 -14.52
N ALA A 224 5.45 -22.37 -13.60
CA ALA A 224 4.13 -22.44 -13.01
C ALA A 224 3.56 -21.03 -12.81
N VAL A 225 2.24 -20.90 -12.92
CA VAL A 225 1.50 -19.66 -12.67
C VAL A 225 0.68 -19.79 -11.40
N LYS A 226 0.61 -18.72 -10.61
CA LYS A 226 -0.22 -18.68 -9.40
C LYS A 226 -1.69 -18.55 -9.80
N LEU A 227 -2.53 -19.46 -9.31
CA LEU A 227 -3.96 -19.41 -9.54
C LEU A 227 -4.59 -18.29 -8.71
N GLY A 228 -5.52 -17.55 -9.31
CA GLY A 228 -6.15 -16.36 -8.73
C GLY A 228 -5.47 -15.03 -9.07
N THR A 229 -4.33 -15.03 -9.78
CA THR A 229 -3.65 -13.81 -10.25
C THR A 229 -3.65 -13.66 -11.77
N ILE A 230 -4.42 -14.47 -12.50
CA ILE A 230 -4.54 -14.41 -13.95
C ILE A 230 -5.59 -13.37 -14.30
N THR A 231 -5.17 -12.23 -14.86
CA THR A 231 -6.02 -11.15 -15.35
C THR A 231 -5.81 -10.97 -16.86
N PRO A 232 -6.77 -10.33 -17.58
CA PRO A 232 -6.60 -9.96 -18.98
C PRO A 232 -5.41 -9.04 -19.23
#